data_AF-A0A537V8M1-F1
#
_entry.id   AF-A0A537V8M1-F1
#
_cell.length_a   1.000
_cell.length_b   1.000
_cell.length_c   1.000
_cell.angle_alpha   90.00
_cell.angle_beta   90.00
_cell.angle_gamma   90.00
#
_symmetry.space_group_name_H-M   'P 1'
#
loop_
_entity.id
_entity.type
_entity.pdbx_description
1 polymer ?
#
loop_
_entity_poly.entity_id
_entity_poly.type
_entity_poly.pdbx_seq_one_letter_code
_entity_poly.pdbx_strand_id
1 'polypeptide(L)' 'MAGMSIGEVARKMGLRSSAIRYYERLGLIPKAPRVSGRRRYDERVLERLAMV' A
#
# COMPACT_ATOMS: atom_id res chain seq x y z
N MET A 1 -6.14 1.40 -15.02
CA MET A 1 -6.19 0.18 -14.16
C MET A 1 -6.47 0.62 -12.73
N ALA A 2 -7.47 0.02 -12.07
CA ALA A 2 -7.81 0.38 -10.69
C ALA A 2 -6.81 -0.29 -9.73
N GLY A 3 -6.02 0.49 -9.00
CA GLY A 3 -5.03 -0.03 -8.06
C GLY A 3 -5.62 -0.91 -6.95
N MET A 4 -4.76 -1.64 -6.25
CA MET A 4 -5.14 -2.49 -5.12
C MET A 4 -5.62 -1.66 -3.93
N SER A 5 -6.62 -2.15 -3.21
CA SER A 5 -6.96 -1.66 -1.88
C SER A 5 -5.87 -2.02 -0.87
N ILE A 6 -5.85 -1.33 0.26
CA ILE A 6 -4.91 -1.63 1.34
C ILE A 6 -5.06 -3.05 1.91
N GLY A 7 -6.27 -3.62 1.85
CA GLY A 7 -6.53 -4.99 2.29
C GLY A 7 -5.94 -6.03 1.33
N GLU A 8 -5.95 -5.76 0.04
CA GLU A 8 -5.32 -6.63 -0.97
C GLU A 8 -3.80 -6.62 -0.83
N VAL A 9 -3.20 -5.44 -0.66
CA VAL A 9 -1.75 -5.30 -0.39
C VAL A 9 -1.37 -6.02 0.91
N ALA A 10 -2.16 -5.82 1.97
CA ALA A 10 -1.96 -6.48 3.26
C ALA A 10 -1.95 -8.01 3.13
N ARG A 11 -2.95 -8.56 2.43
CA ARG A 11 -3.06 -10.00 2.20
C ARG A 11 -1.89 -10.54 1.36
N LYS A 12 -1.48 -9.84 0.29
CA LYS A 12 -0.36 -10.25 -0.56
C LYS A 12 0.98 -10.26 0.18
N MET A 13 1.22 -9.27 1.04
CA MET A 13 2.49 -9.13 1.77
C MET A 13 2.52 -9.83 3.13
N GLY A 14 1.40 -10.40 3.58
CA GLY A 14 1.30 -10.93 4.95
C GLY A 14 1.43 -9.84 6.03
N LEU A 15 1.10 -8.59 5.70
CA LEU A 15 1.25 -7.43 6.58
C LEU A 15 -0.10 -6.94 7.09
N ARG A 16 -0.10 -6.27 8.25
CA ARG A 16 -1.27 -5.53 8.72
C ARG A 16 -1.45 -4.27 7.88
N SER A 17 -2.70 -3.89 7.57
CA SER A 17 -2.99 -2.62 6.90
C SER A 17 -2.48 -1.40 7.67
N SER A 18 -2.39 -1.48 9.01
CA SER A 18 -1.78 -0.44 9.85
C SER A 18 -0.28 -0.27 9.59
N ALA A 19 0.45 -1.35 9.34
CA ALA A 19 1.87 -1.33 9.00
C ALA A 19 2.09 -0.64 7.65
N ILE A 20 1.28 -0.97 6.64
CA ILE A 20 1.32 -0.29 5.33
C ILE A 20 1.07 1.21 5.48
N ARG A 21 0.08 1.63 6.28
CA ARG A 21 -0.16 3.06 6.58
C ARG A 21 1.00 3.69 7.34
N TYR A 22 1.66 2.93 8.20
CA TYR A 22 2.80 3.41 8.96
C TYR A 22 3.99 3.70 8.02
N TYR A 23 4.32 2.77 7.14
CA TYR A 23 5.35 2.97 6.12
C TYR A 23 5.02 4.10 5.15
N GLU A 24 3.74 4.27 4.77
CA GLU A 24 3.28 5.43 3.98
C GLU A 24 3.52 6.75 4.72
N ARG A 25 3.23 6.81 6.03
CA ARG A 25 3.44 8.01 6.85
C ARG A 25 4.92 8.34 7.03
N LEU A 26 5.77 7.33 7.14
CA LEU A 26 7.23 7.49 7.21
C LEU A 26 7.87 7.84 5.86
N GLY A 27 7.10 7.81 4.75
CA GLY A 27 7.63 8.04 3.40
C GLY A 27 8.44 6.86 2.84
N LEU A 28 8.38 5.70 3.49
CA LEU A 28 9.05 4.49 3.01
C LEU A 28 8.37 3.92 1.76
N ILE A 29 7.07 4.14 1.62
CA ILE A 29 6.32 3.89 0.38
C ILE A 29 5.66 5.19 -0.11
N PRO A 30 5.45 5.35 -1.44
CA PRO A 30 4.73 6.50 -1.97
C PRO A 30 3.31 6.62 -1.41
N LYS A 31 2.82 7.85 -1.23
CA LYS A 31 1.42 8.10 -0.87
C LYS A 31 0.51 7.58 -1.97
N ALA A 32 -0.41 6.69 -1.62
CA ALA A 32 -1.34 6.13 -2.58
C ALA A 32 -2.39 7.17 -3.00
N PRO A 33 -2.69 7.30 -4.31
CA PRO A 33 -3.80 8.14 -4.76
C PRO A 33 -5.12 7.64 -4.18
N ARG A 34 -6.06 8.56 -4.01
CA ARG A 34 -7.42 8.22 -3.58
C ARG A 34 -8.34 8.17 -4.79
N VAL A 35 -9.03 7.05 -4.95
CA VAL A 35 -10.10 6.86 -5.95
C VAL A 35 -11.37 6.54 -5.18
N SER A 36 -12.40 7.38 -5.36
CA SER A 36 -13.67 7.28 -4.63
C SER A 36 -13.48 7.19 -3.11
N GLY A 37 -12.60 8.05 -2.56
CA GLY A 37 -12.32 8.13 -1.13
C GLY A 37 -11.41 7.03 -0.57
N ARG A 38 -11.02 6.03 -1.37
CA ARG A 38 -10.18 4.89 -0.93
C ARG A 38 -8.79 4.97 -1.55
N ARG A 39 -7.76 4.66 -0.75
CA ARG A 39 -6.37 4.54 -1.25
C ARG A 39 -6.27 3.38 -2.23
N ARG A 40 -5.59 3.65 -3.35
CA ARG A 40 -5.32 2.68 -4.41
C ARG A 40 -3.82 2.58 -4.61
N TYR A 41 -3.27 1.41 -4.30
CA TYR A 41 -1.85 1.13 -4.40
C TYR A 41 -1.56 0.46 -5.74
N ASP A 42 -0.48 0.90 -6.37
CA ASP A 42 0.04 0.25 -7.56
C ASP A 42 0.84 -1.02 -7.19
N GLU A 43 1.01 -1.95 -8.13
CA GLU A 43 1.71 -3.22 -7.89
C GLU A 43 3.16 -2.99 -7.43
N ARG A 44 3.81 -1.92 -7.91
CA ARG A 44 5.15 -1.46 -7.47
C ARG A 44 5.26 -1.23 -5.95
N VAL A 45 4.14 -1.05 -5.24
CA VAL A 45 4.18 -0.95 -3.77
C VAL A 45 4.67 -2.26 -3.14
N LEU A 46 4.39 -3.41 -3.75
CA LEU A 46 4.74 -4.72 -3.20
C LEU A 46 6.25 -4.92 -3.22
N GLU A 47 6.89 -4.59 -4.35
CA GLU A 47 8.34 -4.60 -4.50
C GLU A 47 8.99 -3.71 -3.43
N ARG A 48 8.45 -2.50 -3.23
CA ARG A 48 8.96 -1.58 -2.21
C ARG A 48 8.77 -2.11 -0.80
N LEU A 49 7.62 -2.70 -0.50
CA LEU A 49 7.32 -3.30 0.81
C LEU A 49 8.18 -4.53 1.10
N ALA A 50 8.65 -5.24 0.09
CA ALA A 50 9.56 -6.37 0.25
C ALA A 50 10.98 -5.96 0.66
N MET A 51 11.33 -4.68 0.53
CA MET A 51 12.65 -4.13 0.88
C MET A 51 12.68 -3.41 2.24
N VAL A 52 11.54 -3.32 2.93
CA VAL A 52 11.40 -2.69 4.26
C VAL A 52 11.49 -3.76 5.33
#